data_AF-A0A4U1FQG4-F1
#
_entry.id   AF-A0A4U1FQG4-F1
#
_cell.length_a   1.000
_cell.length_b   1.000
_cell.length_c   1.000
_cell.angle_alpha   90.00
_cell.angle_beta   90.00
_cell.angle_gamma   90.00
#
_symmetry.space_group_name_H-M   'P 1'
#
loop_
_entity.id
_entity.type
_entity.pdbx_description
1 polymer ?
#
loop_
_entity_poly.entity_id
_entity_poly.type
_entity_poly.pdbx_seq_one_letter_code
_entity_poly.pdbx_strand_id
1 'polypeptide(L)'
;ALDQTTEWIKESVHEELLSLSETALTPGAKNSSRPSLSPTLVLNNSYLKLLQWDYQKKELPETLMTDGARLQELTEKLNQLKMIACLSLITNNMVGAMTEGLPELAIRVKKISAVLLDGMNKETFNLKEVLNSIGVQTCVEVNKTLMERGLPALNAEVQANLVGQFSSIEEEDNPIWSLIEKRIQLYMKSLLCLPNPQKCMPAVPGGLTVVQQELEVLGSQYASIVNLNKQVYGPFYANILRKLLFSEEATGKAEASSSTN
;
A
#
# COMPACT_ATOMS: atom_id res chain seq x y z
N ALA A 1 -27.90 -10.15 -0.51
CA ALA A 1 -26.91 -11.21 -0.86
C ALA A 1 -25.91 -10.58 -1.83
N LEU A 2 -24.66 -10.41 -1.39
CA LEU A 2 -23.66 -9.48 -1.95
C LEU A 2 -23.80 -8.04 -1.47
N ASP A 3 -24.31 -7.84 -0.26
CA ASP A 3 -24.51 -6.51 0.32
C ASP A 3 -23.14 -5.89 0.68
N GLN A 4 -22.24 -6.67 1.30
CA GLN A 4 -20.88 -6.19 1.61
C GLN A 4 -20.03 -6.01 0.36
N THR A 5 -20.15 -6.90 -0.60
CA THR A 5 -19.49 -6.79 -1.91
C THR A 5 -19.95 -5.54 -2.65
N THR A 6 -21.23 -5.18 -2.55
CA THR A 6 -21.77 -3.97 -3.18
C THR A 6 -21.25 -2.71 -2.50
N GLU A 7 -21.27 -2.64 -1.16
CA GLU A 7 -20.75 -1.49 -0.43
C GLU A 7 -19.23 -1.31 -0.64
N TRP A 8 -18.45 -2.39 -0.63
CA TRP A 8 -17.01 -2.35 -0.92
C TRP A 8 -16.67 -1.74 -2.30
N ILE A 9 -17.41 -2.12 -3.35
CA ILE A 9 -17.23 -1.54 -4.69
C ILE A 9 -17.70 -0.08 -4.71
N LYS A 10 -18.83 0.21 -4.06
CA LYS A 10 -19.44 1.55 -4.00
C LYS A 10 -18.56 2.57 -3.29
N GLU A 11 -17.84 2.19 -2.23
CA GLU A 11 -16.83 3.06 -1.61
C GLU A 11 -15.78 3.52 -2.64
N SER A 12 -15.34 2.61 -3.51
CA SER A 12 -14.35 2.92 -4.55
C SER A 12 -14.94 3.80 -5.64
N VAL A 13 -16.22 3.61 -5.98
CA VAL A 13 -16.94 4.52 -6.90
C VAL A 13 -16.98 5.94 -6.35
N HIS A 14 -17.32 6.09 -5.06
CA HIS A 14 -17.40 7.41 -4.42
C HIS A 14 -16.06 8.13 -4.39
N GLU A 15 -14.98 7.45 -4.01
CA GLU A 15 -13.62 8.03 -3.98
C GLU A 15 -13.13 8.45 -5.38
N GLU A 16 -13.42 7.65 -6.41
CA GLU A 16 -13.04 8.00 -7.78
C GLU A 16 -13.86 9.17 -8.32
N LEU A 17 -15.15 9.28 -7.98
CA LEU A 17 -15.98 10.44 -8.32
C LEU A 17 -15.49 11.73 -7.63
N LEU A 18 -15.09 11.65 -6.36
CA LEU A 18 -14.52 12.77 -5.63
C LEU A 18 -13.20 13.23 -6.28
N SER A 19 -12.31 12.28 -6.59
CA SER A 19 -11.03 12.54 -7.24
C SER A 19 -11.19 13.21 -8.62
N LEU A 20 -12.18 12.79 -9.41
CA LEU A 20 -12.51 13.42 -10.69
C LEU A 20 -13.06 14.84 -10.53
N SER A 21 -13.85 15.08 -9.48
CA SER A 21 -14.42 16.39 -9.18
C SER A 21 -13.34 17.38 -8.75
N GLU A 22 -12.38 16.96 -7.93
CA GLU A 22 -11.20 17.75 -7.54
C GLU A 22 -10.33 18.11 -8.75
N THR A 23 -10.13 17.15 -9.67
CA THR A 23 -9.35 17.37 -10.89
C THR A 23 -10.04 18.35 -11.85
N ALA A 24 -11.37 18.31 -11.94
CA ALA A 24 -12.18 19.19 -12.78
C ALA A 24 -12.23 20.66 -12.31
N LEU A 25 -11.89 20.94 -11.04
CA LEU A 25 -11.79 22.30 -10.49
C LEU A 25 -10.49 23.03 -10.89
N THR A 26 -9.58 22.39 -11.61
CA THR A 26 -8.41 23.06 -12.20
C THR A 26 -8.84 23.96 -13.39
N PRO A 27 -8.37 25.22 -13.48
CA PRO A 27 -8.86 26.18 -14.47
C PRO A 27 -8.35 25.81 -15.88
N GLY A 28 -9.21 25.16 -16.68
CA GLY A 28 -8.91 24.89 -18.09
C GLY A 28 -9.83 23.91 -18.81
N ALA A 29 -10.58 23.05 -18.12
CA ALA A 29 -11.39 22.00 -18.76
C ALA A 29 -12.89 22.35 -18.75
N LYS A 30 -13.36 23.10 -19.75
CA LYS A 30 -14.79 23.14 -20.09
C LYS A 30 -15.13 21.89 -20.89
N ASN A 31 -15.66 20.84 -20.27
CA ASN A 31 -16.39 19.78 -20.96
C ASN A 31 -17.51 19.24 -20.07
N SER A 32 -18.75 19.41 -20.53
CA SER A 32 -20.01 19.05 -19.89
C SER A 32 -20.38 17.57 -20.07
N SER A 33 -19.44 16.66 -19.85
CA SER A 33 -19.70 15.21 -19.84
C SER A 33 -19.65 14.69 -18.40
N ARG A 34 -20.69 13.96 -17.99
CA ARG A 34 -20.70 13.24 -16.70
C ARG A 34 -19.40 12.43 -16.58
N PRO A 35 -18.65 12.51 -15.46
CA PRO A 35 -17.42 11.75 -15.31
C PRO A 35 -17.71 10.26 -15.50
N SER A 36 -17.23 9.67 -16.60
CA SER A 36 -17.42 8.25 -16.88
C SER A 36 -16.31 7.46 -16.22
N LEU A 37 -16.65 6.74 -15.14
CA LEU A 37 -15.71 5.84 -14.48
C LEU A 37 -15.53 4.54 -15.26
N SER A 38 -14.28 4.09 -15.38
CA SER A 38 -13.98 2.76 -15.92
C SER A 38 -14.36 1.68 -14.90
N PRO A 39 -15.24 0.72 -15.22
CA PRO A 39 -15.59 -0.37 -14.30
C PRO A 39 -14.38 -1.19 -13.86
N THR A 40 -13.39 -1.35 -14.74
CA THR A 40 -12.15 -2.07 -14.43
C THR A 40 -11.28 -1.29 -13.45
N LEU A 41 -11.20 0.04 -13.62
CA LEU A 41 -10.46 0.91 -12.70
C LEU A 41 -11.07 0.86 -11.30
N VAL A 42 -12.40 1.05 -11.21
CA VAL A 42 -13.13 0.97 -9.94
C VAL A 42 -12.85 -0.34 -9.23
N LEU A 43 -13.04 -1.47 -9.93
CA LEU A 43 -12.84 -2.78 -9.34
C LEU A 43 -11.38 -3.01 -8.90
N ASN A 44 -10.40 -2.60 -9.71
CA ASN A 44 -8.99 -2.69 -9.33
C ASN A 44 -8.68 -1.87 -8.08
N ASN A 45 -9.22 -0.66 -7.98
CA ASN A 45 -9.05 0.17 -6.79
C ASN A 45 -9.74 -0.46 -5.57
N SER A 46 -10.92 -1.08 -5.72
CA SER A 46 -11.57 -1.83 -4.64
C SER A 46 -10.65 -2.92 -4.09
N TYR A 47 -9.97 -3.67 -4.96
CA TYR A 47 -8.97 -4.64 -4.52
C TYR A 47 -7.80 -3.95 -3.81
N LEU A 48 -7.21 -2.89 -4.37
CA LEU A 48 -6.08 -2.19 -3.72
C LEU A 48 -6.38 -1.77 -2.28
N LYS A 49 -7.61 -1.32 -1.99
CA LYS A 49 -8.03 -0.96 -0.63
C LYS A 49 -7.98 -2.12 0.37
N LEU A 50 -8.03 -3.36 -0.11
CA LEU A 50 -7.89 -4.55 0.75
C LEU A 50 -6.48 -4.66 1.37
N LEU A 51 -5.46 -4.04 0.77
CA LEU A 51 -4.10 -3.98 1.31
C LEU A 51 -3.96 -2.99 2.49
N GLN A 52 -5.02 -2.25 2.79
CA GLN A 52 -5.13 -1.34 3.93
C GLN A 52 -6.38 -1.65 4.76
N TRP A 53 -6.94 -2.85 4.61
CA TRP A 53 -8.17 -3.24 5.26
C TRP A 53 -7.94 -3.49 6.76
N ASP A 54 -8.88 -3.04 7.58
CA ASP A 54 -8.94 -3.41 8.99
C ASP A 54 -9.65 -4.76 9.12
N TYR A 55 -8.89 -5.85 9.00
CA TYR A 55 -9.39 -7.23 9.06
C TYR A 55 -9.98 -7.61 10.44
N GLN A 56 -9.79 -6.78 11.48
CA GLN A 56 -10.36 -7.01 12.81
C GLN A 56 -11.74 -6.37 12.97
N LYS A 57 -11.97 -5.22 12.31
CA LYS A 57 -13.21 -4.43 12.49
C LYS A 57 -14.15 -4.44 11.29
N LYS A 58 -13.62 -4.61 10.07
CA LYS A 58 -14.41 -4.51 8.84
C LYS A 58 -14.71 -5.89 8.27
N GLU A 59 -15.99 -6.16 8.04
CA GLU A 59 -16.44 -7.38 7.35
C GLU A 59 -15.90 -7.45 5.93
N LEU A 60 -15.39 -8.61 5.54
CA LEU A 60 -14.92 -8.81 4.17
C LEU A 60 -16.08 -8.94 3.18
N PRO A 61 -15.89 -8.52 1.91
CA PRO A 61 -16.83 -8.82 0.84
C PRO A 61 -17.13 -10.32 0.79
N GLU A 62 -18.39 -10.69 0.60
CA GLU A 62 -18.80 -12.11 0.58
C GLU A 62 -18.04 -12.92 -0.47
N THR A 63 -17.69 -12.27 -1.58
CA THR A 63 -16.89 -12.86 -2.66
C THR A 63 -15.44 -13.15 -2.28
N LEU A 64 -14.93 -12.65 -1.16
CA LEU A 64 -13.53 -12.77 -0.72
C LEU A 64 -13.37 -13.51 0.60
N MET A 65 -14.46 -13.95 1.23
CA MET A 65 -14.45 -14.61 2.54
C MET A 65 -13.54 -15.84 2.58
N THR A 66 -13.47 -16.62 1.50
CA THR A 66 -12.62 -17.81 1.43
C THR A 66 -11.12 -17.50 1.40
N ASP A 67 -10.75 -16.31 0.92
CA ASP A 67 -9.36 -15.85 0.83
C ASP A 67 -8.99 -14.88 1.96
N GLY A 68 -9.91 -14.62 2.91
CA GLY A 68 -9.75 -13.58 3.94
C GLY A 68 -8.45 -13.72 4.74
N ALA A 69 -8.14 -14.91 5.25
CA ALA A 69 -6.91 -15.14 6.02
C ALA A 69 -5.64 -14.92 5.18
N ARG A 70 -5.67 -15.30 3.89
CA ARG A 70 -4.54 -15.11 2.97
C ARG A 70 -4.33 -13.63 2.66
N LEU A 71 -5.42 -12.89 2.46
CA LEU A 71 -5.39 -11.44 2.22
C LEU A 71 -4.87 -10.67 3.44
N GLN A 72 -5.29 -11.08 4.64
CA GLN A 72 -4.77 -10.54 5.89
C GLN A 72 -3.26 -10.79 6.00
N GLU A 73 -2.80 -12.03 5.82
CA GLU A 73 -1.37 -12.37 5.89
C GLU A 73 -0.52 -11.57 4.89
N LEU A 74 -1.01 -11.37 3.66
CA LEU A 74 -0.33 -10.55 2.66
C LEU A 74 -0.29 -9.08 3.06
N THR A 75 -1.37 -8.55 3.65
CA THR A 75 -1.42 -7.16 4.15
C THR A 75 -0.43 -6.94 5.29
N GLU A 76 -0.41 -7.87 6.23
CA GLU A 76 0.52 -7.91 7.36
C GLU A 76 1.99 -7.92 6.91
N LYS A 77 2.33 -8.78 5.94
CA LYS A 77 3.66 -8.82 5.33
C LYS A 77 3.99 -7.53 4.59
N LEU A 78 3.02 -6.96 3.86
CA LEU A 78 3.23 -5.71 3.12
C LEU A 78 3.56 -4.56 4.07
N ASN A 79 2.89 -4.46 5.22
CA ASN A 79 3.18 -3.45 6.24
C ASN A 79 4.59 -3.60 6.82
N GLN A 80 5.05 -4.83 7.04
CA GLN A 80 6.44 -5.08 7.44
C GLN A 80 7.44 -4.61 6.37
N LEU A 81 7.18 -4.91 5.08
CA LEU A 81 8.03 -4.46 3.98
C LEU A 81 8.06 -2.92 3.83
N LYS A 82 6.93 -2.24 4.04
CA LYS A 82 6.87 -0.77 4.08
C LYS A 82 7.81 -0.22 5.16
N MET A 83 7.76 -0.77 6.37
CA MET A 83 8.64 -0.35 7.47
C MET A 83 10.11 -0.57 7.13
N ILE A 84 10.48 -1.74 6.61
CA ILE A 84 11.87 -2.03 6.20
C ILE A 84 12.34 -1.04 5.11
N ALA A 85 11.48 -0.71 4.15
CA ALA A 85 11.79 0.26 3.12
C ALA A 85 11.99 1.69 3.68
N CYS A 86 11.15 2.13 4.62
CA CYS A 86 11.33 3.40 5.32
C CYS A 86 12.67 3.48 6.05
N LEU A 87 12.98 2.46 6.85
CA LEU A 87 14.23 2.37 7.64
C LEU A 87 15.46 2.38 6.72
N SER A 88 15.40 1.65 5.62
CA SER A 88 16.46 1.61 4.62
C SER A 88 16.64 2.95 3.91
N LEU A 89 15.54 3.65 3.58
CA LEU A 89 15.59 4.96 2.95
C LEU A 89 16.19 6.02 3.89
N ILE A 90 15.79 6.02 5.16
CA ILE A 90 16.37 6.91 6.18
C ILE A 90 17.87 6.64 6.33
N THR A 91 18.26 5.37 6.47
CA THR A 91 19.67 4.98 6.59
C THR A 91 20.47 5.48 5.39
N ASN A 92 20.00 5.25 4.17
CA ASN A 92 20.68 5.68 2.97
C ASN A 92 20.75 7.22 2.86
N ASN A 93 19.70 7.94 3.26
CA ASN A 93 19.71 9.40 3.24
C ASN A 93 20.69 10.00 4.26
N MET A 94 20.85 9.38 5.43
CA MET A 94 21.68 9.92 6.50
C MET A 94 23.15 9.52 6.39
N VAL A 95 23.43 8.26 6.04
CA VAL A 95 24.79 7.71 6.05
C VAL A 95 25.20 7.08 4.71
N GLY A 96 24.38 7.18 3.66
CA GLY A 96 24.64 6.59 2.35
C GLY A 96 25.94 7.06 1.72
N ALA A 97 26.26 8.36 1.80
CA ALA A 97 27.53 8.90 1.29
C ALA A 97 28.76 8.30 2.00
N MET A 98 28.65 8.01 3.30
CA MET A 98 29.72 7.41 4.09
C MET A 98 29.83 5.89 3.88
N THR A 99 28.76 5.27 3.37
CA THR A 99 28.62 3.82 3.19
C THR A 99 28.53 3.44 1.70
N GLU A 100 28.93 4.34 0.82
CA GLU A 100 28.86 4.13 -0.62
C GLU A 100 29.67 2.88 -1.06
N GLY A 101 29.06 2.07 -1.92
CA GLY A 101 29.63 0.81 -2.40
C GLY A 101 29.64 -0.32 -1.36
N LEU A 102 28.75 -0.30 -0.36
CA LEU A 102 28.60 -1.36 0.66
C LEU A 102 27.18 -1.96 0.63
N PRO A 103 26.85 -2.79 -0.38
CA PRO A 103 25.53 -3.42 -0.44
C PRO A 103 25.24 -4.35 0.76
N GLU A 104 26.27 -4.88 1.41
CA GLU A 104 26.13 -5.79 2.56
C GLU A 104 25.54 -5.10 3.78
N LEU A 105 25.78 -3.79 3.97
CA LEU A 105 25.20 -3.03 5.07
C LEU A 105 23.67 -2.98 4.93
N ALA A 106 23.17 -2.67 3.73
CA ALA A 106 21.74 -2.65 3.46
C ALA A 106 21.09 -4.03 3.72
N ILE A 107 21.79 -5.12 3.37
CA ILE A 107 21.33 -6.49 3.65
C ILE A 107 21.28 -6.75 5.16
N ARG A 108 22.29 -6.33 5.93
CA ARG A 108 22.32 -6.50 7.39
C ARG A 108 21.21 -5.71 8.09
N VAL A 109 21.03 -4.44 7.71
CA VAL A 109 19.95 -3.59 8.24
C VAL A 109 18.59 -4.21 7.94
N LYS A 110 18.34 -4.62 6.69
CA LYS A 110 17.09 -5.33 6.32
C LYS A 110 16.85 -6.58 7.17
N LYS A 111 17.88 -7.40 7.41
CA LYS A 111 17.75 -8.62 8.24
C LYS A 111 17.42 -8.28 9.70
N ILE A 112 18.11 -7.32 10.29
CA ILE A 112 17.83 -6.85 11.66
C ILE A 112 16.40 -6.33 11.77
N SER A 113 16.00 -5.47 10.84
CA SER A 113 14.63 -4.93 10.80
C SER A 113 13.59 -6.04 10.63
N ALA A 114 13.81 -7.01 9.74
CA ALA A 114 12.87 -8.10 9.54
C ALA A 114 12.67 -8.96 10.79
N VAL A 115 13.75 -9.27 11.51
CA VAL A 115 13.68 -10.05 12.76
C VAL A 115 12.96 -9.27 13.86
N LEU A 116 13.28 -7.99 14.04
CA LEU A 116 12.71 -7.19 15.12
C LEU A 116 11.26 -6.75 14.85
N LEU A 117 10.88 -6.63 13.57
CA LEU A 117 9.50 -6.35 13.16
C LEU A 117 8.63 -7.60 13.09
N ASP A 118 9.15 -8.79 13.44
CA ASP A 118 8.32 -10.00 13.47
C ASP A 118 7.18 -9.85 14.48
N GLY A 119 5.96 -10.16 14.04
CA GLY A 119 4.76 -9.97 14.85
C GLY A 119 4.29 -8.52 15.01
N MET A 120 4.74 -7.58 14.17
CA MET A 120 4.30 -6.17 14.16
C MET A 120 2.77 -5.99 14.16
N ASN A 121 2.02 -6.97 13.64
CA ASN A 121 0.56 -6.91 13.53
C ASN A 121 -0.19 -7.35 14.80
N LYS A 122 0.54 -7.72 15.87
CA LYS A 122 -0.06 -8.12 17.17
C LYS A 122 -0.35 -6.88 18.01
N GLU A 123 -1.48 -6.88 18.73
CA GLU A 123 -1.87 -5.76 19.61
C GLU A 123 -0.86 -5.45 20.71
N THR A 124 -0.11 -6.46 21.17
CA THR A 124 0.92 -6.31 22.20
C THR A 124 2.24 -5.77 21.68
N PHE A 125 2.36 -5.47 20.39
CA PHE A 125 3.61 -5.07 19.76
C PHE A 125 3.94 -3.60 20.06
N ASN A 126 5.07 -3.36 20.72
CA ASN A 126 5.54 -2.01 21.01
C ASN A 126 6.41 -1.49 19.85
N LEU A 127 5.76 -0.87 18.86
CA LEU A 127 6.43 -0.40 17.65
C LEU A 127 7.53 0.62 17.96
N LYS A 128 7.27 1.59 18.83
CA LYS A 128 8.24 2.62 19.23
C LYS A 128 9.54 2.04 19.79
N GLU A 129 9.43 1.09 20.71
CA GLU A 129 10.58 0.44 21.34
C GLU A 129 11.38 -0.37 20.31
N VAL A 130 10.68 -1.08 19.43
CA VAL A 130 11.30 -1.83 18.33
C VAL A 130 12.04 -0.90 17.38
N LEU A 131 11.44 0.23 16.96
CA LEU A 131 12.08 1.21 16.08
C LEU A 131 13.33 1.83 16.71
N ASN A 132 13.27 2.13 18.01
CA ASN A 132 14.44 2.60 18.76
C ASN A 132 15.57 1.55 18.76
N SER A 133 15.23 0.29 19.06
CA SER A 133 16.18 -0.83 19.06
C SER A 133 16.80 -1.05 17.67
N ILE A 134 16.00 -1.01 16.60
CA ILE A 134 16.48 -1.09 15.22
C ILE A 134 17.44 0.08 14.92
N GLY A 135 17.14 1.28 15.38
CA GLY A 135 18.01 2.46 15.19
C GLY A 135 19.37 2.28 15.85
N VAL A 136 19.38 1.83 17.12
CA VAL A 136 20.62 1.56 17.85
C VAL A 136 21.44 0.47 17.17
N GLN A 137 20.80 -0.63 16.75
CA GLN A 137 21.51 -1.71 16.04
C GLN A 137 22.02 -1.28 14.67
N THR A 138 21.30 -0.41 13.98
CA THR A 138 21.77 0.18 12.71
C THR A 138 23.00 1.04 12.93
N CYS A 139 23.05 1.87 13.99
CA CYS A 139 24.26 2.62 14.36
C CYS A 139 25.46 1.70 14.62
N VAL A 140 25.26 0.57 15.30
CA VAL A 140 26.31 -0.43 15.55
C VAL A 140 26.83 -1.02 14.24
N GLU A 141 25.94 -1.43 13.33
CA GLU A 141 26.33 -2.00 12.04
C GLU A 141 27.03 -0.99 11.13
N VAL A 142 26.57 0.27 11.12
CA VAL A 142 27.24 1.34 10.37
C VAL A 142 28.64 1.59 10.94
N ASN A 143 28.77 1.75 12.26
CA ASN A 143 30.07 1.98 12.89
C ASN A 143 31.05 0.82 12.66
N LYS A 144 30.57 -0.43 12.74
CA LYS A 144 31.36 -1.61 12.40
C LYS A 144 31.90 -1.52 10.96
N THR A 145 31.01 -1.18 10.02
CA THR A 145 31.36 -1.07 8.59
C THR A 145 32.35 0.08 8.33
N LEU A 146 32.23 1.21 9.05
CA LEU A 146 33.17 2.33 8.95
C LEU A 146 34.55 1.95 9.50
N MET A 147 34.60 1.27 10.65
CA MET A 147 35.85 0.78 11.23
C MET A 147 36.59 -0.21 10.31
N GLU A 148 35.85 -1.11 9.65
CA GLU A 148 36.40 -2.04 8.65
C GLU A 148 37.06 -1.31 7.46
N ARG A 149 36.65 -0.06 7.17
CA ARG A 149 37.24 0.82 6.15
C ARG A 149 38.30 1.78 6.69
N GLY A 150 38.62 1.74 7.98
CA GLY A 150 39.52 2.70 8.61
C GLY A 150 38.94 4.12 8.69
N LEU A 151 37.62 4.26 8.58
CA LEU A 151 36.91 5.54 8.73
C LEU A 151 36.51 5.76 10.20
N PRO A 152 36.39 7.02 10.64
CA PRO A 152 35.94 7.32 11.99
C PRO A 152 34.49 6.86 12.19
N ALA A 153 34.18 6.44 13.43
CA ALA A 153 32.81 6.13 13.83
C ALA A 153 31.91 7.38 13.74
N LEU A 154 30.61 7.15 13.58
CA LEU A 154 29.60 8.20 13.63
C LEU A 154 29.66 8.93 14.97
N ASN A 155 29.56 10.26 14.95
CA ASN A 155 29.45 11.03 16.17
C ASN A 155 28.09 10.79 16.88
N ALA A 156 28.01 11.18 18.15
CA ALA A 156 26.81 10.93 18.97
C ALA A 156 25.56 11.64 18.41
N GLU A 157 25.72 12.82 17.79
CA GLU A 157 24.62 13.59 17.21
C GLU A 157 23.99 12.88 16.02
N VAL A 158 24.80 12.36 15.09
CA VAL A 158 24.33 11.61 13.92
C VAL A 158 23.62 10.33 14.36
N GLN A 159 24.16 9.62 15.36
CA GLN A 159 23.53 8.42 15.91
C GLN A 159 22.18 8.75 16.57
N ALA A 160 22.12 9.80 17.38
CA ALA A 160 20.88 10.24 18.02
C ALA A 160 19.83 10.66 16.99
N ASN A 161 20.24 11.36 15.93
CA ASN A 161 19.36 11.75 14.84
C ASN A 161 18.82 10.53 14.07
N LEU A 162 19.66 9.52 13.77
CA LEU A 162 19.22 8.30 13.09
C LEU A 162 18.15 7.56 13.89
N VAL A 163 18.38 7.38 15.19
CA VAL A 163 17.42 6.75 16.10
C VAL A 163 16.13 7.57 16.21
N GLY A 164 16.24 8.89 16.25
CA GLY A 164 15.10 9.81 16.25
C GLY A 164 14.25 9.68 14.98
N GLN A 165 14.88 9.67 13.79
CA GLN A 165 14.21 9.50 12.50
C GLN A 165 13.52 8.14 12.36
N PHE A 166 14.08 7.07 12.94
CA PHE A 166 13.41 5.77 12.93
C PHE A 166 12.17 5.79 13.83
N SER A 167 12.30 6.40 15.01
CA SER A 167 11.20 6.49 15.96
C SER A 167 10.05 7.36 15.44
N SER A 168 10.33 8.36 14.59
CA SER A 168 9.28 9.23 14.03
C SER A 168 8.46 8.58 12.89
N ILE A 169 8.79 7.37 12.44
CA ILE A 169 8.04 6.68 11.37
C ILE A 169 6.59 6.38 11.82
N GLU A 170 6.38 6.13 13.12
CA GLU A 170 5.04 5.86 13.67
C GLU A 170 4.16 7.11 13.80
N GLU A 171 4.72 8.31 13.62
CA GLU A 171 3.99 9.57 13.73
C GLU A 171 2.99 9.73 12.56
N GLU A 172 1.82 10.30 12.87
CA GLU A 172 0.86 10.70 11.86
C GLU A 172 1.52 11.66 10.85
N ASP A 173 1.17 11.51 9.57
CA ASP A 173 1.70 12.32 8.46
C ASP A 173 3.23 12.24 8.25
N ASN A 174 3.90 11.18 8.72
CA ASN A 174 5.31 10.99 8.41
C ASN A 174 5.55 11.00 6.88
N PRO A 175 6.42 11.89 6.36
CA PRO A 175 6.58 12.09 4.92
C PRO A 175 7.25 10.89 4.23
N ILE A 176 8.12 10.16 4.96
CA ILE A 176 8.82 8.99 4.44
C ILE A 176 7.85 7.82 4.34
N TRP A 177 7.05 7.58 5.39
CA TRP A 177 5.98 6.59 5.36
C TRP A 177 5.00 6.87 4.22
N SER A 178 4.51 8.10 4.13
CA SER A 178 3.59 8.53 3.06
C SER A 178 4.17 8.35 1.65
N LEU A 179 5.47 8.61 1.47
CA LEU A 179 6.15 8.40 0.20
C LEU A 179 6.24 6.92 -0.17
N ILE A 180 6.64 6.07 0.79
CA ILE A 180 6.76 4.62 0.59
C ILE A 180 5.39 3.99 0.32
N GLU A 181 4.36 4.39 1.07
CA GLU A 181 2.97 3.97 0.84
C GLU A 181 2.53 4.26 -0.59
N LYS A 182 2.69 5.51 -1.05
CA LYS A 182 2.34 5.92 -2.42
C LYS A 182 3.06 5.10 -3.48
N ARG A 183 4.37 4.86 -3.31
CA ARG A 183 5.16 4.05 -4.25
C ARG A 183 4.69 2.60 -4.31
N ILE A 184 4.38 2.01 -3.17
CA ILE A 184 3.84 0.64 -3.10
C ILE A 184 2.44 0.57 -3.71
N GLN A 185 1.56 1.52 -3.41
CA GLN A 185 0.24 1.59 -4.04
C GLN A 185 0.34 1.69 -5.56
N LEU A 186 1.24 2.54 -6.10
CA LEU A 186 1.48 2.66 -7.54
C LEU A 186 1.98 1.36 -8.16
N TYR A 187 2.91 0.68 -7.48
CA TYR A 187 3.42 -0.61 -7.91
C TYR A 187 2.32 -1.68 -7.95
N MET A 188 1.57 -1.83 -6.85
CA MET A 188 0.47 -2.79 -6.74
C MET A 188 -0.64 -2.49 -7.76
N LYS A 189 -0.98 -1.21 -7.98
CA LYS A 189 -1.93 -0.78 -9.02
C LYS A 189 -1.47 -1.20 -10.40
N SER A 190 -0.20 -0.96 -10.72
CA SER A 190 0.38 -1.37 -12.00
C SER A 190 0.30 -2.88 -12.19
N LEU A 191 0.54 -3.65 -11.12
CA LEU A 191 0.47 -5.10 -11.14
C LEU A 191 -0.95 -5.63 -11.42
N LEU A 192 -1.98 -5.05 -10.78
CA LEU A 192 -3.38 -5.47 -10.98
C LEU A 192 -3.95 -5.09 -12.35
N CYS A 193 -3.33 -4.13 -13.04
CA CYS A 193 -3.69 -3.75 -14.40
C CYS A 193 -3.05 -4.67 -15.45
N LEU A 194 -2.10 -5.53 -15.08
CA LEU A 194 -1.47 -6.45 -16.02
C LEU A 194 -2.35 -7.69 -16.26
N PRO A 195 -2.56 -8.09 -17.53
CA PRO A 195 -3.33 -9.28 -17.87
C PRO A 195 -2.64 -10.58 -17.42
N ASN A 196 -1.31 -10.58 -17.30
CA ASN A 196 -0.54 -11.68 -16.73
C ASN A 196 0.71 -11.17 -15.99
N PRO A 197 0.63 -10.96 -14.66
CA PRO A 197 1.74 -10.50 -13.84
C PRO A 197 2.99 -11.40 -13.91
N GLN A 198 2.80 -12.71 -14.12
CA GLN A 198 3.89 -13.70 -14.11
C GLN A 198 4.83 -13.58 -15.31
N LYS A 199 4.44 -12.85 -16.38
CA LYS A 199 5.24 -12.71 -17.61
C LYS A 199 6.02 -11.40 -17.70
N CYS A 200 5.59 -10.35 -17.01
CA CYS A 200 6.23 -9.04 -17.08
C CYS A 200 5.90 -8.25 -15.81
N MET A 201 6.81 -8.28 -14.82
CA MET A 201 6.63 -7.49 -13.59
C MET A 201 6.84 -6.00 -13.89
N PRO A 202 6.04 -5.10 -13.29
CA PRO A 202 6.32 -3.67 -13.34
C PRO A 202 7.68 -3.36 -12.74
N ALA A 203 8.35 -2.31 -13.23
CA ALA A 203 9.56 -1.82 -12.59
C ALA A 203 9.25 -1.36 -11.16
N VAL A 204 10.07 -1.79 -10.19
CA VAL A 204 9.93 -1.37 -8.80
C VAL A 204 10.40 0.10 -8.67
N PRO A 205 9.57 1.00 -8.11
CA PRO A 205 9.96 2.39 -7.88
C PRO A 205 11.22 2.52 -7.02
N GLY A 206 11.99 3.60 -7.24
CA GLY A 206 13.16 3.92 -6.42
C GLY A 206 12.84 3.98 -4.92
N GLY A 207 13.78 3.53 -4.09
CA GLY A 207 13.61 3.42 -2.63
C GLY A 207 12.91 2.15 -2.16
N LEU A 208 12.42 1.30 -3.06
CA LEU A 208 11.87 -0.03 -2.72
C LEU A 208 12.81 -1.18 -3.10
N THR A 209 13.96 -0.90 -3.72
CA THR A 209 14.92 -1.91 -4.20
C THR A 209 15.36 -2.90 -3.11
N VAL A 210 15.50 -2.44 -1.86
CA VAL A 210 15.90 -3.29 -0.73
C VAL A 210 14.88 -4.41 -0.40
N VAL A 211 13.60 -4.18 -0.71
CA VAL A 211 12.48 -5.12 -0.52
C VAL A 211 11.92 -5.63 -1.84
N GLN A 212 12.61 -5.40 -2.96
CA GLN A 212 12.08 -5.70 -4.30
C GLN A 212 11.67 -7.17 -4.44
N GLN A 213 12.54 -8.09 -4.05
CA GLN A 213 12.29 -9.53 -4.19
C GLN A 213 11.06 -9.96 -3.39
N GLU A 214 10.96 -9.52 -2.13
CA GLU A 214 9.82 -9.84 -1.28
C GLU A 214 8.52 -9.21 -1.81
N LEU A 215 8.59 -7.98 -2.31
CA LEU A 215 7.45 -7.26 -2.86
C LEU A 215 6.95 -7.91 -4.16
N GLU A 216 7.84 -8.39 -5.03
CA GLU A 216 7.48 -9.11 -6.26
C GLU A 216 6.76 -10.43 -5.96
N VAL A 217 7.24 -11.18 -4.97
CA VAL A 217 6.62 -12.43 -4.53
C VAL A 217 5.23 -12.16 -3.92
N LEU A 218 5.15 -11.20 -3.00
CA LEU A 218 3.89 -10.79 -2.36
C LEU A 218 2.88 -10.29 -3.40
N GLY A 219 3.33 -9.40 -4.30
CA GLY A 219 2.51 -8.87 -5.38
C GLY A 219 1.97 -9.98 -6.27
N SER A 220 2.81 -10.93 -6.67
CA SER A 220 2.39 -12.07 -7.51
C SER A 220 1.34 -12.94 -6.84
N GLN A 221 1.48 -13.21 -5.53
CA GLN A 221 0.50 -13.95 -4.74
C GLN A 221 -0.83 -13.19 -4.66
N TYR A 222 -0.76 -11.90 -4.34
CA TYR A 222 -1.92 -11.03 -4.26
C TYR A 222 -2.68 -10.93 -5.59
N ALA A 223 -1.97 -10.67 -6.69
CA ALA A 223 -2.57 -10.58 -8.01
C ALA A 223 -3.19 -11.91 -8.47
N SER A 224 -2.61 -13.05 -8.06
CA SER A 224 -3.20 -14.37 -8.33
C SER A 224 -4.55 -14.56 -7.63
N ILE A 225 -4.67 -14.15 -6.36
CA ILE A 225 -5.94 -14.17 -5.62
C ILE A 225 -6.97 -13.30 -6.34
N VAL A 226 -6.59 -12.05 -6.66
CA VAL A 226 -7.48 -11.09 -7.33
C VAL A 226 -7.95 -11.63 -8.68
N ASN A 227 -7.06 -12.20 -9.49
CA ASN A 227 -7.40 -12.68 -10.83
C ASN A 227 -8.32 -13.90 -10.79
N LEU A 228 -8.06 -14.86 -9.89
CA LEU A 228 -8.94 -16.01 -9.69
C LEU A 228 -10.32 -15.55 -9.20
N ASN A 229 -10.34 -14.61 -8.26
CA ASN A 229 -11.57 -14.05 -7.72
C ASN A 229 -12.41 -13.32 -8.79
N LYS A 230 -11.77 -12.49 -9.63
CA LYS A 230 -12.41 -11.88 -10.81
C LYS A 230 -12.95 -12.91 -11.80
N GLN A 231 -12.23 -14.02 -12.00
CA GLN A 231 -12.65 -15.08 -12.92
C GLN A 231 -13.91 -15.80 -12.41
N VAL A 232 -13.99 -16.06 -11.11
CA VAL A 232 -15.14 -16.76 -10.50
C VAL A 232 -16.34 -15.84 -10.36
N TYR A 233 -16.14 -14.62 -9.84
CA TYR A 233 -17.23 -13.71 -9.46
C TYR A 233 -17.50 -12.60 -10.49
N GLY A 234 -16.81 -12.61 -11.63
CA GLY A 234 -16.91 -11.61 -12.69
C GLY A 234 -18.34 -11.21 -13.09
N PRO A 235 -19.27 -12.16 -13.32
CA PRO A 235 -20.66 -11.84 -13.62
C PRO A 235 -21.37 -11.03 -12.52
N PHE A 236 -21.06 -11.29 -11.25
CA PHE A 236 -21.62 -10.56 -10.11
C PHE A 236 -21.07 -9.14 -10.04
N TYR A 237 -19.75 -8.98 -10.20
CA TYR A 237 -19.12 -7.66 -10.25
C TYR A 237 -19.63 -6.82 -11.41
N ALA A 238 -19.76 -7.41 -12.60
CA ALA A 238 -20.31 -6.73 -13.77
C ALA A 238 -21.73 -6.22 -13.53
N ASN A 239 -22.58 -7.01 -12.87
CA ASN A 239 -23.94 -6.58 -12.53
C ASN A 239 -23.96 -5.47 -11.47
N ILE A 240 -23.12 -5.54 -10.45
CA ILE A 240 -23.00 -4.50 -9.41
C ILE A 240 -22.52 -3.19 -10.04
N LEU A 241 -21.40 -3.23 -10.78
CA LEU A 241 -20.83 -2.07 -11.45
C LEU A 241 -21.81 -1.46 -12.45
N ARG A 242 -22.56 -2.29 -13.19
CA ARG A 242 -23.59 -1.78 -14.11
C ARG A 242 -24.65 -0.95 -13.40
N LYS A 243 -25.12 -1.42 -12.24
CA LYS A 243 -26.11 -0.69 -11.42
C LYS A 243 -25.50 0.59 -10.82
N LEU A 244 -24.30 0.51 -10.25
CA LEU A 244 -23.66 1.65 -9.59
C LEU A 244 -23.23 2.76 -10.57
N LEU A 245 -22.80 2.40 -11.78
CA LEU A 245 -22.23 3.34 -12.74
C LEU A 245 -23.22 3.80 -13.81
N PHE A 246 -24.26 3.01 -14.12
CA PHE A 246 -25.11 3.25 -15.30
C PHE A 246 -26.63 3.15 -15.06
N SER A 247 -27.12 2.74 -13.88
CA SER A 247 -28.57 2.79 -13.60
C SER A 247 -29.01 4.18 -13.13
N GLU A 248 -29.98 4.77 -13.82
CA GLU A 248 -30.68 6.03 -13.44
C GLU A 248 -31.82 5.82 -12.40
N GLU A 249 -31.91 4.66 -11.76
CA GLU A 249 -33.06 4.29 -10.91
C GLU A 249 -33.18 5.11 -9.61
N ALA A 250 -32.22 5.99 -9.29
CA ALA A 250 -32.32 6.94 -8.19
C ALA A 250 -32.83 8.34 -8.60
N THR A 251 -32.88 8.66 -9.90
CA THR A 251 -33.27 10.00 -10.39
C THR A 251 -34.68 10.08 -11.00
N GLY A 252 -35.36 8.95 -11.21
CA GLY A 252 -36.67 8.91 -11.91
C GLY A 252 -37.92 8.67 -11.05
N LYS A 253 -37.81 8.48 -9.72
CA LYS A 253 -38.98 8.18 -8.87
C LYS A 253 -39.64 9.39 -8.19
N ALA A 254 -39.14 10.61 -8.38
CA ALA A 254 -39.73 11.81 -7.81
C ALA A 254 -40.71 12.56 -8.75
N GLU A 255 -40.68 12.32 -10.07
CA GLU A 255 -41.50 13.08 -11.03
C GLU A 255 -42.73 12.32 -11.55
N ALA A 256 -42.92 11.05 -11.19
CA ALA A 256 -44.07 10.26 -11.66
C ALA A 256 -45.29 10.27 -10.70
N SER A 257 -45.25 11.02 -9.58
CA SER A 257 -46.35 11.05 -8.60
C SER A 257 -47.13 12.37 -8.53
N SER A 258 -46.93 13.31 -9.46
CA SER A 258 -47.69 14.59 -9.48
C SER A 258 -48.51 14.81 -10.75
N SER A 259 -49.07 13.75 -11.33
CA SER A 259 -50.01 13.90 -12.46
C SER A 259 -51.10 12.85 -12.42
N THR A 260 -51.90 12.84 -11.34
CA THR A 260 -53.29 12.39 -11.45
C THR A 260 -54.15 13.02 -10.34
N ASN A 261 -55.19 13.72 -10.79
CA ASN A 261 -56.30 14.38 -10.08
C ASN A 261 -56.09 15.81 -9.58
#